data_AF-A0A430HR87-F1
#
_entry.id   AF-A0A430HR87-F1
#
_cell.length_a   1.000
_cell.length_b   1.000
_cell.length_c   1.000
_cell.angle_alpha   90.00
_cell.angle_beta   90.00
_cell.angle_gamma   90.00
#
_symmetry.space_group_name_H-M   'P 1'
#
loop_
_entity.id
_entity.type
_entity.pdbx_description
1 polymer ?
#
loop_
_entity_poly.entity_id
_entity_poly.type
_entity_poly.pdbx_seq_one_letter_code
_entity_poly.pdbx_strand_id
1 'polypeptide(L)'
;MDDLEQPVTQDSAEVVEPAEHDEPQQELDADSPDLETPEEDDEEVEVGGRKFALPKSAAETLKAERLMQADYTRKTQEVAETRKQIEARAAQVESQAREQQQYIGEIAKVQSIDERLSQFAQLDWDAAIDNDPVQAMKWQQEHRALQLARDQAVNVITQKQQQFALNEQQATAKQVQDASAYFQREIPNWTAERDNQVAKFAVDSGIPAQALASVILKHPQFAKILHQAELYTQLEKKQTAKPKTPTPPPAPVTRVSASRATAAKDLDKMPADDWAKQFYADRSKRR
;
A
#
# COMPACT_ATOMS: atom_id res chain seq x y z
N MET A 1 2.43 0.82 -62.55
CA MET A 1 2.23 0.78 -61.10
C MET A 1 2.64 2.15 -60.59
N ASP A 2 1.95 3.20 -61.04
CA ASP A 2 0.62 3.63 -60.55
C ASP A 2 0.74 3.96 -59.06
N ASP A 3 0.49 5.16 -58.57
CA ASP A 3 -0.05 6.37 -59.18
C ASP A 3 0.29 7.48 -58.17
N LEU A 4 1.02 8.50 -58.61
CA LEU A 4 1.37 9.69 -57.84
C LEU A 4 1.18 10.88 -58.77
N GLU A 5 -0.08 11.15 -59.11
CA GLU A 5 -0.49 12.35 -59.81
C GLU A 5 -1.38 13.20 -58.89
N GLN A 6 -0.87 14.39 -58.53
CA GLN A 6 -1.74 15.54 -58.30
C GLN A 6 -2.19 16.05 -59.68
N PRO A 7 -3.40 16.61 -59.82
CA PRO A 7 -3.44 18.04 -60.10
C PRO A 7 -4.66 18.83 -59.56
N VAL A 8 -4.36 20.10 -59.24
CA VAL A 8 -5.12 21.37 -59.32
C VAL A 8 -6.65 21.43 -59.30
N THR A 9 -7.10 22.37 -58.45
CA THR A 9 -8.24 23.30 -58.52
C THR A 9 -8.93 23.48 -59.88
N GLN A 10 -10.28 23.54 -59.90
CA GLN A 10 -11.10 24.74 -60.19
C GLN A 10 -12.61 24.37 -60.28
N ASP A 11 -13.46 25.23 -59.72
CA ASP A 11 -14.65 25.81 -60.38
C ASP A 11 -16.05 25.63 -59.76
N SER A 12 -16.76 26.78 -59.81
CA SER A 12 -18.20 27.01 -59.87
C SER A 12 -19.12 26.74 -58.67
N ALA A 13 -19.29 27.83 -57.90
CA ALA A 13 -20.55 28.57 -57.69
C ALA A 13 -21.90 27.83 -57.85
N GLU A 14 -22.73 27.89 -56.82
CA GLU A 14 -24.13 28.31 -56.97
C GLU A 14 -24.58 29.11 -55.74
N VAL A 15 -25.03 30.33 -56.00
CA VAL A 15 -25.72 31.28 -55.10
C VAL A 15 -27.13 31.44 -55.67
N VAL A 16 -28.06 31.97 -54.85
CA VAL A 16 -29.40 32.50 -55.19
C VAL A 16 -30.50 31.44 -54.91
N GLU A 17 -31.57 31.66 -54.12
CA GLU A 17 -32.28 32.85 -53.62
C GLU A 17 -33.15 32.47 -52.39
N PRO A 18 -33.45 33.40 -51.47
CA PRO A 18 -34.58 33.28 -50.54
C PRO A 18 -35.86 33.83 -51.20
N ALA A 19 -36.94 33.04 -51.21
CA ALA A 19 -38.25 33.51 -51.64
C ALA A 19 -39.03 34.08 -50.42
N GLU A 20 -39.34 35.37 -50.48
CA GLU A 20 -40.38 36.06 -49.71
C GLU A 20 -41.78 35.56 -50.09
N HIS A 21 -42.62 35.30 -49.10
CA HIS A 21 -44.08 35.58 -49.07
C HIS A 21 -44.64 34.91 -47.81
N ASP A 22 -45.60 35.42 -47.07
CA ASP A 22 -46.29 36.70 -46.94
C ASP A 22 -47.13 36.46 -45.68
N GLU A 23 -47.12 37.37 -44.71
CA GLU A 23 -47.95 37.24 -43.51
C GLU A 23 -49.40 37.61 -43.84
N PRO A 24 -50.39 36.76 -43.54
CA PRO A 24 -51.71 37.27 -43.20
C PRO A 24 -51.82 37.37 -41.68
N GLN A 25 -51.82 38.60 -41.18
CA GLN A 25 -52.45 38.92 -39.90
C GLN A 25 -53.94 38.54 -40.00
N GLN A 26 -54.34 37.55 -39.20
CA GLN A 26 -55.74 37.30 -38.88
C GLN A 26 -55.91 37.38 -37.37
N GLU A 27 -56.48 38.51 -36.93
CA GLU A 27 -57.15 38.63 -35.64
C GLU A 27 -58.37 37.72 -35.64
N LEU A 28 -58.45 36.81 -34.67
CA LEU A 28 -59.72 36.21 -34.24
C LEU A 28 -59.67 35.98 -32.73
N ASP A 29 -60.30 36.92 -32.05
CA ASP A 29 -61.37 36.77 -31.07
C ASP A 29 -61.33 35.65 -30.02
N ALA A 30 -61.75 36.07 -28.83
CA ALA A 30 -61.95 35.25 -27.67
C ALA A 30 -63.04 34.18 -27.87
N ASP A 31 -62.82 33.04 -27.20
CA ASP A 31 -63.81 32.24 -26.46
C ASP A 31 -63.79 30.74 -26.80
N SER A 32 -63.51 29.92 -25.77
CA SER A 32 -63.90 28.52 -25.53
C SER A 32 -62.76 27.67 -24.95
N PRO A 33 -63.09 26.62 -24.18
CA PRO A 33 -63.67 26.67 -22.85
C PRO A 33 -62.68 26.04 -21.85
N ASP A 34 -63.06 26.10 -20.59
CA ASP A 34 -62.48 25.33 -19.48
C ASP A 34 -62.27 23.86 -19.89
N LEU A 35 -61.03 23.49 -20.25
CA LEU A 35 -60.60 22.11 -20.33
C LEU A 35 -59.98 21.81 -18.97
N GLU A 36 -60.76 21.14 -18.12
CA GLU A 36 -60.25 20.37 -16.99
C GLU A 36 -59.06 19.52 -17.49
N THR A 37 -57.85 20.01 -17.26
CA THR A 37 -56.69 19.13 -17.22
C THR A 37 -56.98 18.11 -16.13
N PRO A 38 -56.90 16.80 -16.41
CA PRO A 38 -56.79 15.83 -15.33
C PRO A 38 -55.63 16.30 -14.45
N GLU A 39 -55.73 16.15 -13.13
CA GLU A 39 -54.58 16.31 -12.24
C GLU A 39 -53.51 15.30 -12.70
N GLU A 40 -52.71 15.69 -13.70
CA GLU A 40 -51.46 15.04 -14.03
C GLU A 40 -50.61 15.27 -12.80
N ASP A 41 -50.34 14.14 -12.17
CA ASP A 41 -49.56 14.02 -10.96
C ASP A 41 -48.12 14.37 -11.36
N ASP A 42 -47.85 15.66 -11.53
CA ASP A 42 -46.62 16.22 -12.07
C ASP A 42 -45.51 16.15 -11.02
N GLU A 43 -44.34 15.67 -11.41
CA GLU A 43 -43.14 15.70 -10.60
C GLU A 43 -42.25 16.88 -10.99
N GLU A 44 -41.87 17.68 -10.00
CA GLU A 44 -40.91 18.77 -10.18
C GLU A 44 -39.49 18.17 -10.32
N VAL A 45 -38.93 18.22 -11.53
CA VAL A 45 -37.57 17.76 -11.84
C VAL A 45 -36.68 18.95 -12.15
N GLU A 46 -35.50 18.99 -11.53
CA GLU A 46 -34.50 20.04 -11.77
C GLU A 46 -33.55 19.64 -12.90
N VAL A 47 -33.55 20.43 -13.98
CA VAL A 47 -32.70 20.24 -15.15
C VAL A 47 -31.88 21.51 -15.36
N GLY A 48 -30.56 21.42 -15.18
CA GLY A 48 -29.64 22.55 -15.42
C GLY A 48 -29.89 23.76 -14.51
N GLY A 49 -30.32 23.54 -13.26
CA GLY A 49 -30.58 24.61 -12.28
C GLY A 49 -31.94 25.29 -12.44
N ARG A 50 -32.82 24.78 -13.31
CA ARG A 50 -34.20 25.24 -13.49
C ARG A 50 -35.16 24.09 -13.18
N LYS A 51 -36.26 24.41 -12.50
CA LYS A 51 -37.28 23.44 -12.11
C LYS A 51 -38.35 23.35 -13.20
N PHE A 52 -38.70 22.13 -13.57
CA PHE A 52 -39.75 21.84 -14.54
C PHE A 52 -40.74 20.86 -13.92
N ALA A 53 -42.03 21.16 -13.99
CA ALA A 53 -43.08 20.19 -13.71
C ALA A 53 -43.24 19.31 -14.95
N LEU A 54 -42.97 18.01 -14.82
CA LEU A 54 -43.14 17.03 -15.88
C LEU A 54 -44.09 15.93 -15.40
N PRO A 55 -44.88 15.31 -16.30
CA PRO A 55 -45.67 14.13 -15.97
C PRO A 55 -44.76 13.05 -15.38
N LYS A 56 -45.20 12.34 -14.34
CA LYS A 56 -44.42 11.29 -13.64
C LYS A 56 -43.66 10.34 -14.57
N SER A 57 -44.28 9.90 -15.66
CA SER A 57 -43.65 9.01 -16.64
C SER A 57 -42.46 9.65 -17.37
N ALA A 58 -42.52 10.96 -17.67
CA ALA A 58 -41.42 11.69 -18.30
C ALA A 58 -40.32 12.08 -17.29
N ALA A 59 -40.71 12.35 -16.04
CA ALA A 59 -39.78 12.57 -14.94
C ALA A 59 -38.95 11.31 -14.63
N GLU A 60 -39.58 10.13 -14.63
CA GLU A 60 -38.93 8.85 -14.35
C GLU A 60 -37.97 8.41 -15.47
N THR A 61 -38.35 8.58 -16.75
CA THR A 61 -37.45 8.31 -17.89
C THR A 61 -36.24 9.23 -17.90
N LEU A 62 -36.42 10.52 -17.61
CA LEU A 62 -35.31 11.47 -17.53
C LEU A 62 -34.34 11.14 -16.37
N LYS A 63 -34.88 10.76 -15.20
CA LYS A 63 -34.08 10.28 -14.07
C LYS A 63 -33.31 9.00 -14.45
N ALA A 64 -33.95 8.05 -15.13
CA ALA A 64 -33.31 6.81 -15.59
C ALA A 64 -32.20 7.07 -16.61
N GLU A 65 -32.42 7.97 -17.58
CA GLU A 65 -31.42 8.34 -18.58
C GLU A 65 -30.21 9.02 -17.95
N ARG A 66 -30.42 9.93 -16.99
CA ARG A 66 -29.32 10.55 -16.23
C ARG A 66 -28.55 9.54 -15.39
N LEU A 67 -29.25 8.59 -14.77
CA LEU A 67 -28.61 7.50 -14.03
C LEU A 67 -27.73 6.64 -14.97
N MET A 68 -28.26 6.31 -16.16
CA MET A 68 -27.49 5.59 -17.18
C MET A 68 -26.27 6.38 -17.65
N GLN A 69 -26.42 7.67 -17.96
CA GLN A 69 -25.31 8.53 -18.39
C GLN A 69 -24.24 8.66 -17.30
N ALA A 70 -24.63 8.76 -16.03
CA ALA A 70 -23.71 8.77 -14.89
C ALA A 70 -22.97 7.42 -14.77
N ASP A 71 -23.67 6.30 -14.92
CA ASP A 71 -23.09 4.96 -14.93
C ASP A 71 -22.12 4.75 -16.10
N TYR A 72 -22.47 5.19 -17.31
CA TYR A 72 -21.59 5.12 -18.48
C TYR A 72 -20.34 5.97 -18.28
N THR A 73 -20.49 7.17 -17.73
CA THR A 73 -19.38 8.05 -17.42
C THR A 73 -18.45 7.40 -16.40
N ARG A 74 -19.01 6.87 -15.30
CA ARG A 74 -18.26 6.17 -14.26
C ARG A 74 -17.54 4.94 -14.80
N LYS A 75 -18.23 4.08 -15.55
CA LYS A 75 -17.65 2.87 -16.16
C LYS A 75 -16.53 3.23 -17.15
N THR A 76 -16.72 4.27 -17.96
CA THR A 76 -15.69 4.73 -18.89
C THR A 76 -14.46 5.25 -18.15
N GLN A 77 -14.66 5.99 -17.05
CA GLN A 77 -13.58 6.43 -16.17
C GLN A 77 -12.86 5.24 -15.51
N GLU A 78 -13.60 4.26 -14.98
CA GLU A 78 -13.02 3.04 -14.37
C GLU A 78 -12.22 2.23 -15.39
N VAL A 79 -12.71 2.09 -16.63
CA VAL A 79 -11.99 1.43 -17.72
C VAL A 79 -10.73 2.22 -18.11
N ALA A 80 -10.82 3.54 -18.21
CA ALA A 80 -9.67 4.39 -18.52
C ALA A 80 -8.59 4.30 -17.44
N GLU A 81 -8.99 4.35 -16.17
CA GLU A 81 -8.09 4.22 -15.02
C GLU A 81 -7.47 2.82 -14.97
N THR A 82 -8.25 1.77 -15.22
CA THR A 82 -7.74 0.40 -15.30
C THR A 82 -6.72 0.24 -16.43
N ARG A 83 -7.01 0.77 -17.62
CA ARG A 83 -6.07 0.76 -18.75
C ARG A 83 -4.77 1.48 -18.40
N LYS A 84 -4.86 2.65 -17.78
CA LYS A 84 -3.69 3.42 -17.34
C LYS A 84 -2.85 2.64 -16.32
N GLN A 85 -3.48 1.94 -15.38
CA GLN A 85 -2.78 1.11 -14.40
C GLN A 85 -2.12 -0.11 -15.05
N ILE A 86 -2.77 -0.75 -16.01
CA ILE A 86 -2.20 -1.89 -16.75
C ILE A 86 -1.00 -1.43 -17.59
N GLU A 87 -1.14 -0.32 -18.31
CA GLU A 87 -0.06 0.26 -19.12
C GLU A 87 1.13 0.67 -18.25
N ALA A 88 0.89 1.33 -17.12
CA ALA A 88 1.95 1.68 -16.17
C ALA A 88 2.68 0.45 -15.64
N ARG A 89 1.96 -0.63 -15.32
CA ARG A 89 2.57 -1.90 -14.89
C ARG A 89 3.35 -2.56 -16.02
N ALA A 90 2.82 -2.56 -17.23
CA ALA A 90 3.50 -3.13 -18.40
C ALA A 90 4.81 -2.39 -18.68
N ALA A 91 4.78 -1.05 -18.67
CA ALA A 91 5.96 -0.22 -18.84
C ALA A 91 7.01 -0.47 -17.73
N GLN A 92 6.58 -0.65 -16.48
CA GLN A 92 7.48 -0.97 -15.37
C GLN A 92 8.12 -2.36 -15.51
N VAL A 93 7.36 -3.37 -15.93
CA VAL A 93 7.90 -4.72 -16.17
C VAL A 93 8.88 -4.70 -17.33
N GLU A 94 8.55 -3.99 -18.41
CA GLU A 94 9.44 -3.86 -19.56
C GLU A 94 10.74 -3.12 -19.19
N SER A 95 10.65 -2.03 -18.41
CA SER A 95 11.83 -1.30 -17.97
C SER A 95 12.73 -2.18 -17.09
N GLN A 96 12.15 -2.92 -16.14
CA GLN A 96 12.90 -3.88 -15.30
C GLN A 96 13.55 -4.98 -16.12
N ALA A 97 12.84 -5.55 -17.09
CA ALA A 97 13.39 -6.58 -17.98
C ALA A 97 14.57 -6.05 -18.80
N ARG A 98 14.46 -4.84 -19.35
CA ARG A 98 15.55 -4.16 -20.08
C ARG A 98 16.75 -3.89 -19.18
N GLU A 99 16.53 -3.39 -17.96
CA GLU A 99 17.60 -3.15 -16.98
C GLU A 99 18.33 -4.44 -16.61
N GLN A 100 17.58 -5.53 -16.40
CA GLN A 100 18.13 -6.84 -16.07
C GLN A 100 18.92 -7.44 -17.24
N GLN A 101 18.41 -7.34 -18.47
CA GLN A 101 19.14 -7.77 -19.67
C GLN A 101 20.45 -7.00 -19.84
N GLN A 102 20.42 -5.68 -19.63
CA GLN A 102 21.64 -4.87 -19.65
C GLN A 102 22.62 -5.28 -18.55
N TYR A 103 22.12 -5.54 -17.34
CA TYR A 103 22.96 -5.98 -16.22
C TYR A 103 23.65 -7.33 -16.52
N ILE A 104 22.91 -8.29 -17.07
CA ILE A 104 23.47 -9.58 -17.52
C ILE A 104 24.49 -9.36 -18.64
N GLY A 105 24.21 -8.46 -19.58
CA GLY A 105 25.13 -8.08 -20.66
C GLY A 105 26.47 -7.51 -20.13
N GLU A 106 26.44 -6.67 -19.10
CA GLU A 106 27.67 -6.16 -18.47
C GLU A 106 28.47 -7.26 -17.78
N ILE A 107 27.81 -8.20 -17.11
CA ILE A 107 28.48 -9.36 -16.49
C ILE A 107 29.15 -10.21 -17.57
N ALA A 108 28.42 -10.51 -18.65
CA ALA A 108 28.98 -11.28 -19.77
C ALA A 108 30.17 -10.56 -20.43
N LYS A 109 30.10 -9.22 -20.54
CA LYS A 109 31.22 -8.40 -21.03
C LYS A 109 32.45 -8.56 -20.13
N VAL A 110 32.29 -8.48 -18.81
CA VAL A 110 33.40 -8.72 -17.87
C VAL A 110 33.96 -10.13 -18.04
N GLN A 111 33.11 -11.15 -18.12
CA GLN A 111 33.56 -12.53 -18.35
C GLN A 111 34.38 -12.67 -19.64
N SER A 112 33.92 -12.09 -20.75
CA SER A 112 34.64 -12.13 -22.03
C SER A 112 36.00 -11.42 -21.97
N ILE A 113 36.09 -10.33 -21.21
CA ILE A 113 37.35 -9.61 -20.99
C ILE A 113 38.29 -10.46 -20.12
N ASP A 114 37.76 -11.08 -19.06
CA ASP A 114 38.52 -11.94 -18.15
C ASP A 114 39.06 -13.17 -18.87
N GLU A 115 38.30 -13.77 -19.78
CA GLU A 115 38.76 -14.84 -20.67
C GLU A 115 39.96 -14.40 -21.52
N ARG A 116 39.88 -13.21 -22.15
CA ARG A 116 40.98 -12.69 -22.98
C ARG A 116 42.20 -12.30 -22.16
N LEU A 117 42.01 -11.71 -20.98
CA LEU A 117 43.10 -11.43 -20.03
C LEU A 117 43.76 -12.73 -19.54
N SER A 118 43.00 -13.81 -19.35
CA SER A 118 43.55 -15.11 -18.95
C SER A 118 44.47 -15.71 -20.02
N GLN A 119 44.19 -15.47 -21.30
CA GLN A 119 45.07 -15.88 -22.40
C GLN A 119 46.41 -15.13 -22.35
N PHE A 120 46.38 -13.82 -22.07
CA PHE A 120 47.60 -13.02 -21.87
C PHE A 120 48.38 -13.40 -20.62
N ALA A 121 47.71 -13.89 -19.58
CA ALA A 121 48.37 -14.37 -18.36
C ALA A 121 49.17 -15.66 -18.58
N GLN A 122 48.84 -16.43 -19.62
CA GLN A 122 49.54 -17.67 -19.99
C GLN A 122 50.64 -17.42 -21.04
N LEU A 123 50.70 -16.21 -21.63
CA LEU A 123 51.68 -15.87 -22.65
C LEU A 123 53.05 -15.59 -22.04
N ASP A 124 54.09 -16.21 -22.59
CA ASP A 124 55.48 -15.84 -22.32
C ASP A 124 55.82 -14.53 -23.06
N TRP A 125 55.81 -13.43 -22.32
CA TRP A 125 56.05 -12.10 -22.88
C TRP A 125 57.47 -11.90 -23.38
N ASP A 126 58.47 -12.50 -22.73
CA ASP A 126 59.87 -12.35 -23.13
C ASP A 126 60.08 -13.07 -24.47
N ALA A 127 59.59 -14.30 -24.59
CA ALA A 127 59.63 -15.04 -25.84
C ALA A 127 58.81 -14.35 -26.96
N ALA A 128 57.67 -13.74 -26.64
CA ALA A 128 56.87 -12.99 -27.62
C ALA A 128 57.60 -11.74 -28.14
N ILE A 129 58.28 -11.01 -27.26
CA ILE A 129 59.07 -9.81 -27.60
C ILE A 129 60.28 -10.19 -28.47
N ASP A 130 60.98 -11.28 -28.11
CA ASP A 130 62.15 -11.74 -28.84
C ASP A 130 61.82 -12.25 -30.26
N ASN A 131 60.64 -12.87 -30.44
CA ASN A 131 60.19 -13.35 -31.75
C ASN A 131 59.61 -12.24 -32.65
N ASP A 132 58.70 -11.41 -32.13
CA ASP A 132 58.10 -10.28 -32.86
C ASP A 132 57.79 -9.10 -31.91
N PRO A 133 58.71 -8.12 -31.79
CA PRO A 133 58.54 -7.01 -30.86
C PRO A 133 57.39 -6.07 -31.24
N VAL A 134 57.04 -5.97 -32.53
CA VAL A 134 55.93 -5.11 -32.98
C VAL A 134 54.59 -5.75 -32.58
N GLN A 135 54.46 -7.07 -32.75
CA GLN A 135 53.27 -7.79 -32.34
C GLN A 135 53.12 -7.82 -30.81
N ALA A 136 54.21 -8.03 -30.08
CA ALA A 136 54.21 -7.96 -28.62
C ALA A 136 53.77 -6.57 -28.12
N MET A 137 54.20 -5.47 -28.75
CA MET A 137 53.74 -4.12 -28.41
C MET A 137 52.22 -3.97 -28.57
N LYS A 138 51.63 -4.50 -29.65
CA LYS A 138 50.17 -4.48 -29.87
C LYS A 138 49.44 -5.26 -28.79
N TRP A 139 49.92 -6.44 -28.44
CA TRP A 139 49.34 -7.25 -27.36
C TRP A 139 49.44 -6.56 -26.00
N GLN A 140 50.54 -5.88 -25.70
CA GLN A 140 50.65 -5.09 -24.46
C GLN A 140 49.65 -3.93 -24.43
N GLN A 141 49.46 -3.23 -25.56
CA GLN A 141 48.46 -2.17 -25.67
C GLN A 141 47.05 -2.74 -25.46
N GLU A 142 46.75 -3.86 -26.10
CA GLU A 142 45.47 -4.56 -25.97
C GLU A 142 45.22 -5.02 -24.54
N HIS A 143 46.20 -5.64 -23.89
CA HIS A 143 46.12 -6.06 -22.49
C HIS A 143 45.80 -4.88 -21.58
N ARG A 144 46.50 -3.75 -21.73
CA ARG A 144 46.21 -2.52 -20.96
C ARG A 144 44.80 -2.00 -21.23
N ALA A 145 44.36 -2.00 -22.49
CA ALA A 145 43.03 -1.56 -22.87
C ALA A 145 41.94 -2.46 -22.26
N LEU A 146 42.16 -3.78 -22.24
CA LEU A 146 41.27 -4.76 -21.62
C LEU A 146 41.20 -4.58 -20.10
N GLN A 147 42.32 -4.34 -19.42
CA GLN A 147 42.33 -4.02 -17.99
C GLN A 147 41.49 -2.78 -17.67
N LEU A 148 41.68 -1.68 -18.43
CA LEU A 148 40.88 -0.47 -18.26
C LEU A 148 39.39 -0.71 -18.54
N ALA A 149 39.07 -1.45 -19.60
CA ALA A 149 37.69 -1.77 -19.96
C ALA A 149 37.01 -2.65 -18.90
N ARG A 150 37.76 -3.58 -18.29
CA ARG A 150 37.31 -4.41 -17.18
C ARG A 150 36.93 -3.55 -15.98
N ASP A 151 37.83 -2.67 -15.56
CA ASP A 151 37.61 -1.82 -14.38
C ASP A 151 36.39 -0.91 -14.57
N GLN A 152 36.22 -0.36 -15.79
CA GLN A 152 35.02 0.41 -16.14
C GLN A 152 33.74 -0.43 -16.04
N ALA A 153 33.72 -1.64 -16.60
CA ALA A 153 32.55 -2.51 -16.57
C ALA A 153 32.22 -2.98 -15.13
N VAL A 154 33.23 -3.32 -14.33
CA VAL A 154 33.06 -3.68 -12.91
C VAL A 154 32.50 -2.50 -12.10
N ASN A 155 32.96 -1.28 -12.36
CA ASN A 155 32.42 -0.08 -11.72
C ASN A 155 30.93 0.12 -12.05
N VAL A 156 30.53 -0.07 -13.31
CA VAL A 156 29.11 0.01 -13.73
C VAL A 156 28.27 -1.06 -13.02
N ILE A 157 28.75 -2.31 -12.98
CA ILE A 157 28.05 -3.41 -12.27
C ILE A 157 27.88 -3.08 -10.79
N THR A 158 28.94 -2.58 -10.16
CA THR A 158 28.94 -2.24 -8.72
C THR A 158 27.95 -1.11 -8.43
N GLN A 159 27.90 -0.07 -9.27
CA GLN A 159 26.92 1.01 -9.14
C GLN A 159 25.49 0.50 -9.30
N LYS A 160 25.23 -0.36 -10.30
CA LYS A 160 23.91 -0.99 -10.48
C LYS A 160 23.51 -1.85 -9.27
N GLN A 161 24.45 -2.61 -8.71
CA GLN A 161 24.20 -3.42 -7.51
C GLN A 161 23.84 -2.56 -6.30
N GLN A 162 24.54 -1.45 -6.09
CA GLN A 162 24.20 -0.48 -5.03
C GLN A 162 22.82 0.14 -5.25
N GLN A 163 22.48 0.48 -6.50
CA GLN A 163 21.17 1.01 -6.84
C GLN A 163 20.05 -0.01 -6.57
N PHE A 164 20.26 -1.28 -6.92
CA PHE A 164 19.28 -2.34 -6.63
C PHE A 164 19.08 -2.52 -5.12
N ALA A 165 20.16 -2.53 -4.34
CA ALA A 165 20.08 -2.62 -2.88
C ALA A 165 19.30 -1.43 -2.28
N LEU A 166 19.55 -0.21 -2.78
CA LEU A 166 18.82 0.98 -2.35
C LEU A 166 17.33 0.91 -2.71
N ASN A 167 17.02 0.48 -3.93
CA ASN A 167 15.64 0.32 -4.40
C ASN A 167 14.89 -0.73 -3.56
N GLU A 168 15.54 -1.83 -3.23
CA GLU A 168 14.98 -2.88 -2.36
C GLU A 168 14.73 -2.37 -0.94
N GLN A 169 15.68 -1.59 -0.38
CA GLN A 169 15.51 -0.97 0.92
C GLN A 169 14.32 0.01 0.93
N GLN A 170 14.19 0.85 -0.10
CA GLN A 170 13.08 1.79 -0.24
C GLN A 170 11.73 1.07 -0.42
N ALA A 171 11.69 0.02 -1.25
CA ALA A 171 10.50 -0.79 -1.45
C ALA A 171 10.05 -1.44 -0.13
N THR A 172 11.00 -2.01 0.63
CA THR A 172 10.73 -2.60 1.93
C THR A 172 10.24 -1.56 2.93
N ALA A 173 10.88 -0.38 2.99
CA ALA A 173 10.46 0.70 3.87
C ALA A 173 9.04 1.18 3.57
N LYS A 174 8.69 1.31 2.28
CA LYS A 174 7.33 1.65 1.85
C LYS A 174 6.32 0.57 2.25
N GLN A 175 6.66 -0.71 2.04
CA GLN A 175 5.80 -1.82 2.46
C GLN A 175 5.56 -1.83 3.99
N VAL A 176 6.58 -1.53 4.79
CA VAL A 176 6.45 -1.40 6.25
C VAL A 176 5.53 -0.23 6.62
N GLN A 177 5.66 0.92 5.95
CA GLN A 177 4.79 2.07 6.17
C GLN A 177 3.34 1.76 5.81
N ASP A 178 3.10 1.15 4.65
CA ASP A 178 1.77 0.75 4.18
C ASP A 178 1.14 -0.28 5.13
N ALA A 179 1.92 -1.25 5.60
CA ALA A 179 1.47 -2.25 6.58
C ALA A 179 1.11 -1.60 7.92
N SER A 180 1.96 -0.69 8.44
CA SER A 180 1.70 0.05 9.67
C SER A 180 0.43 0.90 9.58
N ALA A 181 0.25 1.63 8.47
CA ALA A 181 -0.96 2.41 8.21
C ALA A 181 -2.22 1.53 8.15
N TYR A 182 -2.10 0.34 7.55
CA TYR A 182 -3.18 -0.65 7.54
C TYR A 182 -3.53 -1.13 8.96
N PHE A 183 -2.54 -1.49 9.78
CA PHE A 183 -2.78 -1.95 11.15
C PHE A 183 -3.46 -0.89 12.01
N GLN A 184 -3.01 0.36 11.91
CA GLN A 184 -3.60 1.48 12.66
C GLN A 184 -5.06 1.73 12.26
N ARG A 185 -5.41 1.54 10.99
CA ARG A 185 -6.78 1.75 10.49
C ARG A 185 -7.72 0.61 10.85
N GLU A 186 -7.26 -0.63 10.73
CA GLU A 186 -8.11 -1.82 10.77
C GLU A 186 -8.13 -2.53 12.13
N ILE A 187 -7.10 -2.32 12.96
CA ILE A 187 -6.97 -2.95 14.27
C ILE A 187 -6.92 -1.86 15.35
N PRO A 188 -8.00 -1.68 16.13
CA PRO A 188 -8.03 -0.69 17.21
C PRO A 188 -6.90 -0.95 18.21
N ASN A 189 -6.25 0.13 18.67
CA ASN A 189 -5.16 0.08 19.65
C ASN A 189 -3.99 -0.83 19.23
N TRP A 190 -3.62 -0.84 17.94
CA TRP A 190 -2.40 -1.54 17.50
C TRP A 190 -1.15 -0.90 18.11
N THR A 191 -0.50 -1.60 19.03
CA THR A 191 0.74 -1.19 19.70
C THR A 191 1.83 -2.24 19.46
N ALA A 192 3.08 -1.89 19.78
CA ALA A 192 4.19 -2.84 19.77
C ALA A 192 3.92 -4.06 20.67
N GLU A 193 3.17 -3.90 21.76
CA GLU A 193 2.80 -5.02 22.63
C GLU A 193 1.81 -5.97 21.94
N ARG A 194 0.82 -5.42 21.20
CA ARG A 194 -0.14 -6.23 20.45
C ARG A 194 0.53 -6.97 19.30
N ASP A 195 1.46 -6.32 18.61
CA ASP A 195 2.27 -6.95 17.55
C ASP A 195 3.04 -8.17 18.09
N ASN A 196 3.70 -8.03 19.24
CA ASN A 196 4.39 -9.13 19.90
C ASN A 196 3.45 -10.28 20.33
N GLN A 197 2.24 -9.96 20.82
CA GLN A 197 1.26 -10.98 21.23
C GLN A 197 0.73 -11.77 20.02
N VAL A 198 0.38 -11.08 18.93
CA VAL A 198 -0.07 -11.72 17.68
C VAL A 198 1.06 -12.54 17.07
N ALA A 199 2.30 -12.03 17.09
CA ALA A 199 3.45 -12.76 16.61
C ALA A 199 3.73 -14.03 17.42
N LYS A 200 3.64 -13.95 18.75
CA LYS A 200 3.77 -15.10 19.63
C LYS A 200 2.67 -16.13 19.37
N PHE A 201 1.42 -15.70 19.24
CA PHE A 201 0.30 -16.60 18.92
C PHE A 201 0.51 -17.31 17.58
N ALA A 202 0.99 -16.60 16.56
CA ALA A 202 1.29 -17.19 15.26
C ALA A 202 2.40 -18.25 15.34
N VAL A 203 3.46 -17.98 16.10
CA VAL A 203 4.56 -18.94 16.36
C VAL A 203 4.06 -20.16 17.15
N ASP A 204 3.27 -19.94 18.20
CA ASP A 204 2.65 -21.01 18.99
C ASP A 204 1.68 -21.86 18.13
N SER A 205 1.09 -21.26 17.09
CA SER A 205 0.22 -21.93 16.11
C SER A 205 0.98 -22.67 15.00
N GLY A 206 2.33 -22.68 15.04
CA GLY A 206 3.18 -23.41 14.11
C GLY A 206 3.72 -22.59 12.93
N ILE A 207 3.51 -21.27 12.89
CA ILE A 207 4.05 -20.41 11.84
C ILE A 207 5.48 -19.99 12.22
N PRO A 208 6.52 -20.31 11.43
CA PRO A 208 7.88 -19.91 11.77
C PRO A 208 8.03 -18.38 11.73
N ALA A 209 8.71 -17.81 12.74
CA ALA A 209 8.84 -16.36 12.92
C ALA A 209 9.39 -15.62 11.68
N GLN A 210 10.33 -16.24 10.96
CA GLN A 210 10.90 -15.67 9.74
C GLN A 210 9.88 -15.54 8.60
N ALA A 211 9.03 -16.56 8.44
CA ALA A 211 7.96 -16.53 7.45
C ALA A 211 6.88 -15.53 7.86
N LEU A 212 6.57 -15.44 9.15
CA LEU A 212 5.57 -14.52 9.68
C LEU A 212 5.88 -13.07 9.34
N ALA A 213 7.11 -12.61 9.62
CA ALA A 213 7.52 -11.24 9.33
C ALA A 213 7.39 -10.92 7.82
N SER A 214 7.81 -11.85 6.96
CA SER A 214 7.71 -11.68 5.50
C SER A 214 6.27 -11.68 5.00
N VAL A 215 5.42 -12.56 5.55
CA VAL A 215 4.01 -12.70 5.15
C VAL A 215 3.20 -11.50 5.60
N ILE A 216 3.35 -11.07 6.86
CA ILE A 216 2.63 -9.91 7.41
C ILE A 216 3.02 -8.62 6.68
N LEU A 217 4.29 -8.45 6.33
CA LEU A 217 4.79 -7.27 5.62
C LEU A 217 4.28 -7.22 4.17
N LYS A 218 4.22 -8.36 3.47
CA LYS A 218 3.67 -8.44 2.10
C LYS A 218 2.14 -8.41 2.06
N HIS A 219 1.50 -8.92 3.09
CA HIS A 219 0.05 -9.11 3.18
C HIS A 219 -0.45 -8.71 4.58
N PRO A 220 -0.62 -7.41 4.84
CA PRO A 220 -0.98 -6.91 6.18
C PRO A 220 -2.37 -7.39 6.64
N GLN A 221 -3.22 -7.84 5.72
CA GLN A 221 -4.52 -8.44 6.04
C GLN A 221 -4.40 -9.69 6.93
N PHE A 222 -3.31 -10.45 6.83
CA PHE A 222 -3.12 -11.63 7.68
C PHE A 222 -2.93 -11.28 9.15
N ALA A 223 -2.37 -10.10 9.46
CA ALA A 223 -2.25 -9.66 10.85
C ALA A 223 -3.64 -9.50 11.49
N LYS A 224 -4.62 -8.97 10.74
CA LYS A 224 -6.02 -8.84 11.21
C LYS A 224 -6.64 -10.21 11.50
N ILE A 225 -6.42 -11.18 10.60
CA ILE A 225 -6.94 -12.54 10.76
C ILE A 225 -6.30 -13.22 11.98
N LEU A 226 -4.98 -13.14 12.12
CA LEU A 226 -4.25 -13.70 13.27
C LEU A 226 -4.71 -13.05 14.58
N HIS A 227 -4.89 -11.73 14.58
CA HIS A 227 -5.42 -10.99 15.73
C HIS A 227 -6.84 -11.46 16.12
N GLN A 228 -7.73 -11.66 15.15
CA GLN A 228 -9.08 -12.17 15.40
C GLN A 228 -9.06 -13.62 15.91
N ALA A 229 -8.21 -14.47 15.33
CA ALA A 229 -8.04 -15.85 15.76
C ALA A 229 -7.52 -15.93 17.21
N GLU A 230 -6.57 -15.08 17.58
CA GLU A 230 -6.09 -15.00 18.95
C GLU A 230 -7.22 -14.59 19.91
N LEU A 231 -7.98 -13.53 19.58
CA LEU A 231 -9.12 -13.10 20.40
C LEU A 231 -10.16 -14.21 20.55
N TYR A 232 -10.43 -14.97 19.49
CA TYR A 232 -11.35 -16.11 19.53
C TYR A 232 -10.86 -17.19 20.49
N THR A 233 -9.59 -17.61 20.39
CA THR A 233 -9.03 -18.61 21.31
C THR A 233 -9.01 -18.14 22.76
N GLN A 234 -8.81 -16.84 23.01
CA GLN A 234 -8.93 -16.26 24.35
C GLN A 234 -10.37 -16.29 24.86
N LEU A 235 -11.36 -16.02 24.01
CA LEU A 235 -12.78 -16.10 24.37
C LEU A 235 -13.19 -17.55 24.66
N GLU A 236 -12.78 -18.52 23.84
CA GLU A 236 -13.04 -19.94 24.10
C GLU A 236 -12.42 -20.39 25.42
N LYS A 237 -11.17 -20.01 25.71
CA LYS A 237 -10.53 -20.30 27.00
C LYS A 237 -11.29 -19.67 28.18
N LYS A 238 -11.85 -18.47 28.01
CA LYS A 238 -12.67 -17.80 29.04
C LYS A 238 -14.05 -18.45 29.21
N GLN A 239 -14.65 -18.97 28.13
CA GLN A 239 -15.94 -19.67 28.19
C GLN A 239 -15.81 -21.09 28.76
N THR A 240 -14.69 -21.76 28.48
CA THR A 240 -14.39 -23.12 29.00
C THR A 240 -13.84 -23.08 30.43
N ALA A 241 -13.28 -21.96 30.87
CA ALA A 241 -13.02 -21.70 32.28
C ALA A 241 -14.34 -21.58 33.04
N LYS A 242 -14.72 -22.63 33.77
CA LYS A 242 -15.91 -22.66 34.64
C LYS A 242 -16.08 -21.33 35.39
N PRO A 243 -17.28 -20.72 35.43
CA PRO A 243 -17.50 -19.54 36.25
C PRO A 243 -17.05 -19.87 37.66
N LYS A 244 -16.20 -19.01 38.26
CA LYS A 244 -15.84 -19.12 39.67
C LYS A 244 -17.15 -19.26 40.43
N THR A 245 -17.38 -20.44 41.01
CA THR A 245 -18.51 -20.69 41.89
C THR A 245 -18.60 -19.52 42.86
N PRO A 246 -19.75 -18.84 42.99
CA PRO A 246 -19.88 -17.74 43.92
C PRO A 246 -19.42 -18.24 45.29
N THR A 247 -18.43 -17.56 45.86
CA THR A 247 -17.97 -17.82 47.22
C THR A 247 -19.23 -17.87 48.09
N PRO A 248 -19.45 -18.96 48.87
CA PRO A 248 -20.63 -19.05 49.71
C PRO A 248 -20.71 -17.79 50.59
N PRO A 249 -21.90 -17.22 50.81
CA PRO A 249 -22.06 -16.00 51.59
C PRO A 249 -21.36 -16.18 52.94
N PRO A 250 -20.61 -15.17 53.42
CA PRO A 250 -19.91 -15.28 54.69
C PRO A 250 -20.92 -15.70 55.77
N ALA A 251 -20.60 -16.76 56.51
CA ALA A 251 -21.43 -17.25 57.58
C ALA A 251 -21.82 -16.09 58.52
N PRO A 252 -23.08 -16.03 58.99
CA PRO A 252 -23.57 -14.89 59.76
C PRO A 252 -22.69 -14.67 60.99
N VAL A 253 -22.31 -13.41 61.19
CA VAL A 253 -21.46 -12.95 62.28
C VAL A 253 -22.04 -13.41 63.61
N THR A 254 -21.44 -14.42 64.23
CA THR A 254 -21.76 -14.76 65.61
C THR A 254 -21.15 -13.70 66.51
N ARG A 255 -22.04 -12.88 67.09
CA ARG A 255 -21.92 -11.97 68.23
C ARG A 255 -20.49 -11.63 68.70
N VAL A 256 -20.24 -10.33 68.72
CA VAL A 256 -19.14 -9.64 69.40
C VAL A 256 -18.86 -10.26 70.78
N SER A 257 -17.78 -11.03 70.92
CA SER A 257 -17.07 -11.15 72.19
C SER A 257 -15.85 -10.25 72.09
N ALA A 258 -15.84 -9.16 72.86
CA ALA A 258 -14.72 -8.24 72.94
C ALA A 258 -13.47 -8.99 73.44
N SER A 259 -12.61 -9.42 72.51
CA SER A 259 -11.25 -9.82 72.82
C SER A 259 -10.38 -8.57 72.82
N ARG A 260 -9.93 -8.22 74.02
CA ARG A 260 -9.06 -7.10 74.39
C ARG A 260 -7.90 -6.94 73.38
N ALA A 261 -7.93 -5.86 72.61
CA ALA A 261 -6.78 -5.45 71.81
C ALA A 261 -5.60 -5.12 72.74
N THR A 262 -4.45 -5.74 72.52
CA THR A 262 -3.18 -5.35 73.11
C THR A 262 -2.83 -3.95 72.63
N ALA A 263 -2.95 -2.97 73.53
CA ALA A 263 -2.47 -1.62 73.30
C ALA A 263 -0.99 -1.66 72.92
N ALA A 264 -0.65 -1.01 71.80
CA ALA A 264 0.72 -0.70 71.43
C ALA A 264 1.38 0.03 72.61
N LYS A 265 2.55 -0.47 73.01
CA LYS A 265 3.29 0.02 74.17
C LYS A 265 3.80 1.43 73.86
N ASP A 266 3.35 2.39 74.66
CA ASP A 266 3.67 3.81 74.56
C ASP A 266 5.19 4.02 74.71
N LEU A 267 5.84 4.55 73.68
CA LEU A 267 7.31 4.65 73.60
C LEU A 267 7.90 5.67 74.60
N ASP A 268 7.08 6.56 75.15
CA ASP A 268 7.53 7.68 76.01
C ASP A 268 7.65 7.31 77.51
N LYS A 269 7.37 6.04 77.85
CA LYS A 269 7.50 5.50 79.23
C LYS A 269 8.55 4.40 79.37
N MET A 270 9.45 4.26 78.41
CA MET A 270 10.47 3.21 78.43
C MET A 270 11.73 3.66 79.19
N PRO A 271 12.24 2.90 80.17
CA PRO A 271 13.54 3.17 80.79
C PRO A 271 14.67 3.04 79.75
N ALA A 272 15.71 3.86 79.88
CA ALA A 272 16.76 4.05 78.86
C ALA A 272 17.45 2.75 78.41
N ASP A 273 17.54 1.76 79.30
CA ASP A 273 18.15 0.46 79.03
C ASP A 273 17.34 -0.42 78.06
N ASP A 274 16.02 -0.26 78.07
CA ASP A 274 15.11 -1.00 77.19
C ASP A 274 14.99 -0.33 75.82
N TRP A 275 15.14 1.01 75.76
CA TRP A 275 15.25 1.75 74.51
C TRP A 275 16.51 1.37 73.73
N ALA A 276 17.66 1.25 74.41
CA ALA A 276 18.92 0.86 73.78
C ALA A 276 18.85 -0.53 73.13
N LYS A 277 18.24 -1.51 73.82
CA LYS A 277 18.05 -2.87 73.29
C LYS A 277 17.14 -2.89 72.06
N GLN A 278 16.05 -2.12 72.08
CA GLN A 278 15.16 -2.01 70.91
C GLN A 278 15.83 -1.29 69.73
N PHE A 279 16.64 -0.27 70.00
CA PHE A 279 17.38 0.47 68.97
C PHE A 279 18.47 -0.38 68.29
N TYR A 280 19.25 -1.15 69.05
CA TYR A 280 20.23 -2.08 68.48
C TYR A 280 19.58 -3.25 67.73
N ALA A 281 18.43 -3.75 68.23
CA ALA A 281 17.67 -4.80 67.56
C ALA A 281 17.10 -4.32 66.20
N ASP A 282 16.58 -3.09 66.10
CA ASP A 282 16.06 -2.57 64.83
C ASP A 282 17.17 -2.32 63.80
N ARG A 283 18.35 -1.90 64.26
CA ARG A 283 19.51 -1.64 63.38
C ARG A 283 20.13 -2.92 62.83
N SER A 284 20.09 -4.02 63.59
CA SER A 284 20.54 -5.34 63.13
C SER A 284 19.64 -5.97 62.05
N LYS A 285 18.38 -5.54 61.96
CA LYS A 285 17.42 -6.01 60.95
C LYS A 285 17.48 -5.23 59.63
N ARG A 286 18.23 -4.13 59.56
CA ARG A 286 18.39 -3.29 58.37
C ARG A 286 19.76 -3.44 57.68
N ARG A 287 20.49 -4.52 57.95
CA ARG A 287 21.75 -4.85 57.28
C ARG A 287 21.61 -6.12 56.45
#